data_AF-A0A2S9XX35-F1
#
_entry.id   AF-A0A2S9XX35-F1
#
_cell.length_a   1.000
_cell.length_b   1.000
_cell.length_c   1.000
_cell.angle_alpha   90.00
_cell.angle_beta   90.00
_cell.angle_gamma   90.00
#
_symmetry.space_group_name_H-M   'P 1'
#
loop_
_entity.id
_entity.type
_entity.pdbx_description
1 polymer ?
#
loop_
_entity_poly.entity_id
_entity_poly.type
_entity_poly.pdbx_seq_one_letter_code
_entity_poly.pdbx_strand_id
1 'polypeptide(L)'
;MGPIENLSPYGFAFLPNVDRDGEEIVVVAAAAHFALPPAGRRHLGPLAPCEDQAPPHFDDVYWGDPTTTSLRYEGQSAYTRPGTDIYLNGSAHAPGGRAVAEVAVELAVGSCRARARVFGDRVWVNTAGALRVSPPVPFVRMPLVWERAFGGGSVDAGEHGYEPRNPIGVGVYASARAASDAPLPNIEHPAALISELWSRPPPVGFGPIGRHWRPRVAFAGTYDESWVRNRAPLWPDDFDERFFLAAAPGLSAIPHLRGGEPVIMSGVDPGGGLGFRLPTVRLSCKSVFKRRVERVGMRLDAVILEPDEGSLTLILRATVALGRGGDHNYTVVRALEDWEAMPEIAPVHGALDQGQGARGGAYT
;
A
#
# COMPACT_ATOMS: atom_id res chain seq x y z
N MET A 1 -10.57 26.59 -13.31
CA MET A 1 -11.15 25.22 -13.38
C MET A 1 -12.63 25.31 -13.06
N GLY A 2 -13.52 24.82 -13.92
CA GLY A 2 -14.94 24.69 -13.57
C GLY A 2 -15.24 23.54 -12.58
N PRO A 3 -16.50 23.38 -12.15
CA PRO A 3 -16.87 22.45 -11.08
C PRO A 3 -16.61 20.98 -11.42
N ILE A 4 -16.45 20.17 -10.38
CA ILE A 4 -16.33 18.71 -10.46
C ILE A 4 -17.47 18.12 -9.63
N GLU A 5 -18.37 17.44 -10.32
CA GLU A 5 -19.60 16.89 -9.75
C GLU A 5 -19.52 15.37 -9.64
N ASN A 6 -20.03 14.84 -8.54
CA ASN A 6 -20.14 13.40 -8.31
C ASN A 6 -21.58 12.95 -8.43
N LEU A 7 -21.85 12.12 -9.44
CA LEU A 7 -23.12 11.43 -9.65
C LEU A 7 -23.00 9.92 -9.37
N SER A 8 -21.87 9.47 -8.84
CA SER A 8 -21.70 8.10 -8.37
C SER A 8 -22.20 7.96 -6.93
N PRO A 9 -22.54 6.74 -6.48
CA PRO A 9 -22.95 6.49 -5.10
C PRO A 9 -21.77 6.48 -4.11
N TYR A 10 -20.53 6.71 -4.57
CA TYR A 10 -19.32 6.55 -3.77
C TYR A 10 -18.76 7.89 -3.31
N GLY A 11 -18.03 7.88 -2.20
CA GLY A 11 -17.30 9.05 -1.72
C GLY A 11 -16.29 9.49 -2.76
N PHE A 12 -16.14 10.80 -2.95
CA PHE A 12 -15.18 11.33 -3.91
C PHE A 12 -14.50 12.58 -3.37
N ALA A 13 -13.30 12.83 -3.86
CA ALA A 13 -12.59 14.07 -3.67
C ALA A 13 -11.69 14.34 -4.88
N PHE A 14 -11.26 15.59 -5.05
CA PHE A 14 -10.36 15.97 -6.13
C PHE A 14 -9.30 16.97 -5.65
N LEU A 15 -8.17 16.99 -6.35
CA LEU A 15 -7.05 17.88 -6.07
C LEU A 15 -6.47 18.42 -7.38
N PRO A 16 -6.50 19.75 -7.61
CA PRO A 16 -5.69 20.39 -8.65
C PRO A 16 -4.21 20.11 -8.39
N ASN A 17 -3.48 19.66 -9.40
CA ASN A 17 -2.08 19.27 -9.26
C ASN A 17 -1.31 19.57 -10.57
N VAL A 18 -0.01 19.29 -10.58
CA VAL A 18 0.83 19.27 -11.77
C VAL A 18 1.46 17.89 -11.92
N ASP A 19 1.60 17.42 -13.15
CA ASP A 19 2.30 16.16 -13.42
C ASP A 19 3.84 16.33 -13.44
N ARG A 20 4.55 15.26 -13.80
CA ARG A 20 6.02 15.26 -13.92
C ARG A 20 6.58 16.27 -14.92
N ASP A 21 5.80 16.60 -15.94
CA ASP A 21 6.22 17.46 -17.06
C ASP A 21 5.72 18.91 -16.87
N GLY A 22 5.02 19.18 -15.75
CA GLY A 22 4.52 20.50 -15.37
C GLY A 22 3.18 20.86 -15.98
N GLU A 23 2.46 19.89 -16.57
CA GLU A 23 1.13 20.14 -17.10
C GLU A 23 0.10 20.21 -15.96
N GLU A 24 -0.81 21.18 -16.05
CA GLU A 24 -1.91 21.35 -15.10
C GLU A 24 -2.89 20.19 -15.23
N ILE A 25 -3.14 19.51 -14.12
CA ILE A 25 -4.04 18.36 -14.04
C ILE A 25 -5.02 18.53 -12.88
N VAL A 26 -6.08 17.72 -12.91
CA VAL A 26 -6.85 17.43 -11.71
C VAL A 26 -6.84 15.93 -11.45
N VAL A 27 -6.45 15.58 -10.22
CA VAL A 27 -6.56 14.21 -9.71
C VAL A 27 -7.95 14.05 -9.12
N VAL A 28 -8.72 13.12 -9.64
CA VAL A 28 -10.05 12.77 -9.16
C VAL A 28 -9.97 11.38 -8.54
N ALA A 29 -10.32 11.26 -7.27
CA ALA A 29 -10.31 10.00 -6.54
C ALA A 29 -11.70 9.68 -5.99
N ALA A 30 -12.09 8.42 -6.08
CA ALA A 30 -13.31 7.89 -5.48
C ALA A 30 -12.96 6.75 -4.52
N ALA A 31 -13.71 6.62 -3.43
CA ALA A 31 -13.59 5.54 -2.45
C ALA A 31 -14.92 4.79 -2.38
N ALA A 32 -14.89 3.52 -2.79
CA ALA A 32 -16.03 2.61 -2.70
C ALA A 32 -15.84 1.65 -1.52
N HIS A 33 -16.68 1.81 -0.50
CA HIS A 33 -16.62 1.06 0.76
C HIS A 33 -17.62 -0.08 0.76
N PHE A 34 -17.19 -1.27 1.18
CA PHE A 34 -17.99 -2.49 1.24
C PHE A 34 -17.81 -3.18 2.58
N ALA A 35 -18.86 -3.84 3.06
CA ALA A 35 -18.77 -4.72 4.21
C ALA A 35 -18.04 -6.02 3.82
N LEU A 36 -17.07 -6.43 4.62
CA LEU A 36 -16.45 -7.74 4.51
C LEU A 36 -17.44 -8.83 4.92
N PRO A 37 -17.39 -10.01 4.27
CA PRO A 37 -18.26 -11.12 4.64
C PRO A 37 -17.83 -11.70 6.00
N PRO A 38 -18.75 -12.36 6.72
CA PRO A 38 -18.38 -13.06 7.95
C PRO A 38 -17.34 -14.15 7.68
N ALA A 39 -16.42 -14.33 8.62
CA ALA A 39 -15.35 -15.32 8.50
C ALA A 39 -15.85 -16.78 8.60
N GLY A 40 -14.98 -17.71 8.21
CA GLY A 40 -15.17 -19.14 8.39
C GLY A 40 -15.80 -19.88 7.19
N ARG A 41 -16.36 -19.17 6.21
CA ARG A 41 -16.79 -19.74 4.93
C ARG A 41 -16.45 -18.83 3.77
N ARG A 42 -16.25 -19.43 2.60
CA ARG A 42 -16.09 -18.68 1.34
C ARG A 42 -17.42 -18.02 0.98
N HIS A 43 -17.40 -16.70 0.82
CA HIS A 43 -18.51 -15.91 0.30
C HIS A 43 -18.55 -16.05 -1.23
N LEU A 44 -19.74 -16.32 -1.76
CA LEU A 44 -19.97 -16.55 -3.19
C LEU A 44 -20.71 -15.40 -3.88
N GLY A 45 -21.35 -14.52 -3.11
CA GLY A 45 -22.12 -13.39 -3.64
C GLY A 45 -21.30 -12.10 -3.79
N PRO A 46 -21.91 -11.03 -4.29
CA PRO A 46 -21.33 -9.69 -4.20
C PRO A 46 -21.23 -9.25 -2.74
N LEU A 47 -20.32 -8.33 -2.45
CA LEU A 47 -20.27 -7.66 -1.15
C LEU A 47 -21.30 -6.53 -1.09
N ALA A 48 -21.86 -6.30 0.09
CA ALA A 48 -22.78 -5.18 0.31
C ALA A 48 -21.98 -3.87 0.42
N PRO A 49 -22.36 -2.80 -0.29
CA PRO A 49 -21.77 -1.48 -0.06
C PRO A 49 -22.12 -0.98 1.34
N CYS A 50 -21.20 -0.27 1.99
CA CYS A 50 -21.44 0.39 3.26
C CYS A 50 -22.43 1.56 3.08
N GLU A 51 -23.21 1.87 4.12
CA GLU A 51 -24.07 3.06 4.13
C GLU A 51 -23.25 4.35 4.10
N ASP A 52 -22.18 4.39 4.89
CA ASP A 52 -21.19 5.47 4.84
C ASP A 52 -20.21 5.24 3.68
N GLN A 53 -20.13 6.23 2.80
CA GLN A 53 -19.24 6.26 1.65
C GLN A 53 -18.33 7.49 1.76
N ALA A 54 -17.55 7.55 2.84
CA ALA A 54 -16.64 8.66 3.10
C ALA A 54 -15.64 8.86 1.94
N PRO A 55 -15.29 10.11 1.61
CA PRO A 55 -14.33 10.38 0.54
C PRO A 55 -12.91 9.92 0.89
N PRO A 56 -12.03 9.68 -0.11
CA PRO A 56 -10.64 9.32 0.14
C PRO A 56 -9.86 10.49 0.76
N HIS A 57 -8.82 10.17 1.54
CA HIS A 57 -7.88 11.15 2.08
C HIS A 57 -6.84 11.55 1.02
N PHE A 58 -6.58 12.85 0.88
CA PHE A 58 -5.47 13.35 0.07
C PHE A 58 -4.15 13.43 0.83
N ASP A 59 -4.24 13.55 2.15
CA ASP A 59 -3.10 13.52 3.07
C ASP A 59 -2.87 12.11 3.61
N ASP A 60 -1.62 11.86 4.02
CA ASP A 60 -1.23 10.64 4.72
C ASP A 60 -1.86 10.61 6.12
N VAL A 61 -2.42 9.45 6.49
CA VAL A 61 -2.97 9.20 7.83
C VAL A 61 -2.11 8.15 8.53
N TYR A 62 -1.58 8.49 9.70
CA TYR A 62 -0.74 7.61 10.52
C TYR A 62 -1.55 6.99 11.67
N TRP A 63 -1.07 5.87 12.22
CA TRP A 63 -1.68 5.27 13.42
C TRP A 63 -1.58 6.17 14.66
N GLY A 64 -0.56 7.03 14.71
CA GLY A 64 -0.33 8.00 15.76
C GLY A 64 0.67 9.06 15.31
N ASP A 65 1.73 9.27 16.11
CA ASP A 65 2.80 10.20 15.76
C ASP A 65 3.56 9.72 14.50
N PRO A 66 3.64 10.52 13.42
CA PRO A 66 4.32 10.14 12.17
C PRO A 66 5.81 9.79 12.32
N THR A 67 6.46 10.21 13.41
CA THR A 67 7.87 9.93 13.68
C THR A 67 8.12 8.55 14.29
N THR A 68 7.10 7.96 14.91
CA THR A 68 7.21 6.69 15.66
C THR A 68 6.20 5.64 15.22
N THR A 69 5.21 6.02 14.42
CA THR A 69 4.16 5.10 13.95
C THR A 69 4.08 5.01 12.44
N SER A 70 3.59 3.88 11.94
CA SER A 70 3.46 3.63 10.51
C SER A 70 2.25 4.36 9.90
N LEU A 71 2.28 4.50 8.57
CA LEU A 71 1.11 4.88 7.81
C LEU A 71 -0.03 3.88 8.03
N ARG A 72 -1.24 4.39 8.22
CA ARG A 72 -2.50 3.65 8.15
C ARG A 72 -3.13 3.78 6.77
N TYR A 73 -3.20 5.01 6.24
CA TYR A 73 -3.70 5.30 4.90
C TYR A 73 -2.71 6.17 4.13
N GLU A 74 -2.31 5.72 2.94
CA GLU A 74 -1.52 6.52 2.00
C GLU A 74 -2.42 7.58 1.36
N GLY A 75 -1.94 8.82 1.30
CA GLY A 75 -2.63 9.94 0.66
C GLY A 75 -2.79 9.76 -0.85
N GLN A 76 -3.92 10.23 -1.37
CA GLN A 76 -4.31 10.06 -2.77
C GLN A 76 -3.89 11.20 -3.71
N SER A 77 -2.89 12.00 -3.30
CA SER A 77 -2.39 13.18 -4.03
C SER A 77 -1.51 12.88 -5.24
N ALA A 78 -1.01 11.65 -5.38
CA ALA A 78 -0.15 11.28 -6.51
C ALA A 78 -0.86 11.51 -7.85
N TYR A 79 -0.18 12.17 -8.80
CA TYR A 79 -0.73 12.44 -10.13
C TYR A 79 -1.00 11.16 -10.93
N THR A 80 -0.31 10.08 -10.60
CA THR A 80 -0.44 8.76 -11.20
C THR A 80 -0.03 7.68 -10.20
N ARG A 81 -0.47 6.45 -10.46
CA ARG A 81 0.05 5.24 -9.82
C ARG A 81 0.24 4.16 -10.90
N PRO A 82 1.37 3.45 -10.91
CA PRO A 82 1.67 2.47 -11.96
C PRO A 82 0.94 1.13 -11.77
N GLY A 83 0.28 0.91 -10.64
CA GLY A 83 -0.44 -0.33 -10.31
C GLY A 83 -1.43 -0.18 -9.16
N THR A 84 -2.04 -1.29 -8.79
CA THR A 84 -2.92 -1.38 -7.61
C THR A 84 -2.12 -1.80 -6.40
N ASP A 85 -2.13 -1.00 -5.35
CA ASP A 85 -1.60 -1.40 -4.04
C ASP A 85 -2.66 -2.14 -3.22
N ILE A 86 -2.24 -3.20 -2.53
CA ILE A 86 -3.09 -3.95 -1.61
C ILE A 86 -2.56 -3.74 -0.20
N TYR A 87 -3.43 -3.29 0.68
CA TYR A 87 -3.13 -3.07 2.09
C TYR A 87 -4.03 -3.94 2.96
N LEU A 88 -3.49 -4.45 4.06
CA LEU A 88 -4.26 -5.08 5.13
C LEU A 88 -3.94 -4.36 6.44
N ASN A 89 -4.92 -3.63 6.96
CA ASN A 89 -4.88 -2.99 8.26
C ASN A 89 -5.70 -3.85 9.22
N GLY A 90 -5.06 -4.43 10.23
CA GLY A 90 -5.75 -5.30 11.17
C GLY A 90 -4.79 -6.03 12.07
N SER A 91 -5.20 -7.20 12.54
CA SER A 91 -4.45 -7.97 13.51
C SER A 91 -4.35 -9.44 13.13
N ALA A 92 -3.30 -10.11 13.58
CA ALA A 92 -3.27 -11.55 13.65
C ALA A 92 -4.18 -12.02 14.78
N HIS A 93 -5.02 -13.02 14.52
CA HIS A 93 -5.96 -13.58 15.48
C HIS A 93 -5.69 -15.05 15.74
N ALA A 94 -5.75 -15.42 17.02
CA ALA A 94 -5.60 -16.79 17.45
C ALA A 94 -6.86 -17.63 17.10
N PRO A 95 -6.71 -18.84 16.55
CA PRO A 95 -7.84 -19.65 16.11
C PRO A 95 -8.84 -19.95 17.25
N GLY A 96 -10.12 -19.63 17.02
CA GLY A 96 -11.19 -19.85 18.00
C GLY A 96 -11.04 -19.02 19.28
N GLY A 97 -10.29 -17.91 19.24
CA GLY A 97 -10.12 -17.00 20.37
C GLY A 97 -9.28 -17.55 21.53
N ARG A 98 -8.57 -18.66 21.33
CA ARG A 98 -7.73 -19.30 22.35
C ARG A 98 -6.30 -18.81 22.22
N ALA A 99 -5.71 -18.31 23.31
CA ALA A 99 -4.35 -17.75 23.26
C ALA A 99 -3.33 -18.77 22.73
N VAL A 100 -2.49 -18.34 21.78
CA VAL A 100 -1.44 -19.16 21.16
C VAL A 100 -0.10 -18.42 21.16
N ALA A 101 0.98 -19.17 21.08
CA ALA A 101 2.34 -18.64 20.95
C ALA A 101 2.57 -17.92 19.60
N GLU A 102 1.92 -18.39 18.53
CA GLU A 102 2.16 -17.93 17.16
C GLU A 102 0.98 -18.17 16.21
N VAL A 103 0.88 -17.37 15.17
CA VAL A 103 -0.16 -17.42 14.13
C VAL A 103 0.46 -17.32 12.72
N ALA A 104 0.01 -18.23 11.84
CA ALA A 104 0.02 -18.14 10.38
C ALA A 104 -0.78 -16.95 9.82
N VAL A 105 -0.18 -15.90 9.25
CA VAL A 105 -0.93 -14.87 8.50
C VAL A 105 -0.63 -14.96 7.02
N GLU A 106 -1.68 -14.91 6.21
CA GLU A 106 -1.59 -14.95 4.75
C GLU A 106 -2.65 -14.06 4.12
N LEU A 107 -2.22 -13.30 3.11
CA LEU A 107 -3.07 -12.49 2.24
C LEU A 107 -2.76 -12.86 0.79
N ALA A 108 -3.80 -13.13 0.00
CA ALA A 108 -3.71 -13.27 -1.43
C ALA A 108 -4.86 -12.53 -2.12
N VAL A 109 -4.55 -11.74 -3.14
CA VAL A 109 -5.51 -11.01 -3.98
C VAL A 109 -5.08 -11.18 -5.43
N GLY A 110 -5.84 -11.96 -6.21
CA GLY A 110 -5.44 -12.30 -7.57
C GLY A 110 -4.07 -13.01 -7.58
N SER A 111 -3.08 -12.42 -8.26
CA SER A 111 -1.70 -12.92 -8.32
C SER A 111 -0.80 -12.42 -7.17
N CYS A 112 -1.24 -11.42 -6.41
CA CYS A 112 -0.47 -10.83 -5.32
C CYS A 112 -0.62 -11.67 -4.05
N ARG A 113 0.48 -11.77 -3.27
CA ARG A 113 0.51 -12.60 -2.06
C ARG A 113 1.58 -12.13 -1.08
N ALA A 114 1.23 -12.11 0.20
CA ALA A 114 2.15 -11.92 1.31
C ALA A 114 1.85 -12.93 2.43
N ARG A 115 2.89 -13.30 3.19
CA ARG A 115 2.79 -14.22 4.33
C ARG A 115 3.70 -13.75 5.46
N ALA A 116 3.24 -13.94 6.69
CA ALA A 116 4.01 -13.68 7.90
C ALA A 116 3.81 -14.79 8.92
N ARG A 117 4.82 -15.01 9.76
CA ARG A 117 4.67 -15.71 11.03
C ARG A 117 4.61 -14.67 12.13
N VAL A 118 3.54 -14.68 12.90
CA VAL A 118 3.31 -13.69 13.97
C VAL A 118 3.46 -14.38 15.31
N PHE A 119 4.39 -13.91 16.13
CA PHE A 119 4.67 -14.42 17.45
C PHE A 119 4.11 -13.49 18.54
N GLY A 120 3.81 -14.08 19.69
CA GLY A 120 3.64 -13.33 20.93
C GLY A 120 4.88 -12.51 21.29
N ASP A 121 4.74 -11.62 22.27
CA ASP A 121 5.86 -10.78 22.70
C ASP A 121 7.02 -11.66 23.19
N ARG A 122 8.22 -11.31 22.73
CA ARG A 122 9.48 -12.00 23.03
C ARG A 122 10.55 -10.96 23.35
N VAL A 123 11.50 -11.36 24.18
CA VAL A 123 12.68 -10.56 24.50
C VAL A 123 13.94 -11.40 24.36
N TRP A 124 15.10 -10.74 24.22
CA TRP A 124 16.39 -11.41 24.36
C TRP A 124 16.70 -11.64 25.84
N VAL A 125 17.04 -12.87 26.20
CA VAL A 125 17.42 -13.25 27.56
C VAL A 125 18.87 -13.70 27.57
N ASN A 126 19.67 -13.15 28.48
CA ASN A 126 21.04 -13.61 28.68
C ASN A 126 21.04 -14.92 29.48
N THR A 127 21.39 -16.02 28.82
CA THR A 127 21.51 -17.35 29.44
C THR A 127 22.95 -17.82 29.30
N ALA A 128 23.65 -17.94 30.45
CA ALA A 128 25.03 -18.40 30.51
C ALA A 128 26.00 -17.64 29.57
N GLY A 129 25.83 -16.32 29.44
CA GLY A 129 26.68 -15.46 28.61
C GLY A 129 26.30 -15.41 27.13
N ALA A 130 25.24 -16.10 26.72
CA ALA A 130 24.72 -16.05 25.36
C ALA A 130 23.27 -15.54 25.35
N LEU A 131 22.94 -14.67 24.39
CA LEU A 131 21.56 -14.24 24.21
C LEU A 131 20.74 -15.34 23.54
N ARG A 132 19.53 -15.53 24.06
CA ARG A 132 18.53 -16.47 23.56
C ARG A 132 17.19 -15.78 23.47
N VAL A 133 16.36 -16.21 22.53
CA VAL A 133 14.98 -15.73 22.40
C VAL A 133 14.15 -16.34 23.53
N SER A 134 13.38 -15.51 24.25
CA SER A 134 12.42 -16.02 25.23
C SER A 134 11.31 -16.84 24.56
N PRO A 135 10.64 -17.75 25.29
CA PRO A 135 9.35 -18.26 24.83
C PRO A 135 8.38 -17.09 24.54
N PRO A 136 7.58 -17.15 23.46
CA PRO A 136 6.59 -16.13 23.15
C PRO A 136 5.47 -16.15 24.19
N VAL A 137 5.08 -14.96 24.67
CA VAL A 137 3.90 -14.81 25.53
C VAL A 137 2.64 -15.11 24.70
N PRO A 138 1.80 -16.10 25.07
CA PRO A 138 0.61 -16.41 24.30
C PRO A 138 -0.33 -15.21 24.13
N PHE A 139 -0.87 -15.02 22.93
CA PHE A 139 -1.75 -13.91 22.59
C PHE A 139 -3.03 -14.40 21.91
N VAL A 140 -4.10 -13.61 22.02
CA VAL A 140 -5.34 -13.81 21.26
C VAL A 140 -5.37 -12.93 20.01
N ARG A 141 -4.86 -11.70 20.12
CA ARG A 141 -4.80 -10.72 19.02
C ARG A 141 -3.47 -9.99 19.03
N MET A 142 -2.84 -9.82 17.87
CA MET A 142 -1.56 -9.11 17.69
C MET A 142 -1.63 -8.15 16.50
N PRO A 143 -1.49 -6.82 16.67
CA PRO A 143 -1.58 -5.87 15.57
C PRO A 143 -0.54 -6.12 14.46
N LEU A 144 -0.97 -6.00 13.19
CA LEU A 144 -0.13 -6.14 12.00
C LEU A 144 0.44 -4.79 11.56
N VAL A 145 1.26 -4.18 12.42
CA VAL A 145 1.85 -2.85 12.20
C VAL A 145 3.38 -2.96 12.05
N TRP A 146 4.00 -2.02 11.31
CA TRP A 146 5.42 -2.09 10.94
C TRP A 146 6.39 -1.98 12.14
N GLU A 147 5.96 -1.31 13.20
CA GLU A 147 6.63 -1.15 14.49
C GLU A 147 6.93 -2.49 15.15
N ARG A 148 6.12 -3.51 14.84
CA ARG A 148 6.26 -4.89 15.34
C ARG A 148 7.02 -5.80 14.37
N ALA A 149 7.45 -5.30 13.22
CA ALA A 149 8.26 -6.03 12.26
C ALA A 149 9.75 -5.72 12.44
N PHE A 150 10.60 -6.56 11.85
CA PHE A 150 12.05 -6.34 11.87
C PHE A 150 12.40 -4.95 11.32
N GLY A 151 13.22 -4.20 12.06
CA GLY A 151 13.64 -2.86 11.67
C GLY A 151 14.21 -2.02 12.80
N GLY A 152 14.15 -0.69 12.60
CA GLY A 152 14.57 0.30 13.58
C GLY A 152 16.08 0.54 13.59
N GLY A 153 16.59 0.90 14.77
CA GLY A 153 17.99 1.26 14.99
C GLY A 153 18.24 2.77 14.93
N SER A 154 19.50 3.16 14.79
CA SER A 154 19.93 4.56 14.68
C SER A 154 20.79 4.75 13.45
N VAL A 155 20.49 5.78 12.66
CA VAL A 155 21.29 6.19 11.50
C VAL A 155 22.75 6.51 11.88
N ASP A 156 22.98 6.95 13.12
CA ASP A 156 24.32 7.29 13.63
C ASP A 156 25.15 6.05 13.99
N ALA A 157 24.52 4.88 14.08
CA ALA A 157 25.20 3.62 14.41
C ALA A 157 25.83 2.92 13.18
N GLY A 158 25.91 3.62 12.04
CA GLY A 158 26.48 3.13 10.79
C GLY A 158 25.56 2.17 10.03
N GLU A 159 26.07 1.62 8.92
CA GLU A 159 25.30 0.83 7.95
C GLU A 159 24.56 -0.37 8.57
N HIS A 160 25.10 -0.97 9.64
CA HIS A 160 24.51 -2.14 10.30
C HIS A 160 23.66 -1.81 11.53
N GLY A 161 23.64 -0.53 11.92
CA GLY A 161 22.94 -0.03 13.09
C GLY A 161 21.54 0.52 12.78
N TYR A 162 21.11 0.49 11.52
CA TYR A 162 19.82 1.01 11.05
C TYR A 162 19.23 0.14 9.94
N GLU A 163 17.93 -0.09 9.96
CA GLU A 163 17.19 -0.77 8.89
C GLU A 163 16.33 0.25 8.12
N PRO A 164 16.82 0.81 7.01
CA PRO A 164 16.12 1.86 6.27
C PRO A 164 14.88 1.33 5.53
N ARG A 165 14.67 0.01 5.44
CA ARG A 165 13.43 -0.57 4.89
C ARG A 165 12.25 -0.46 5.84
N ASN A 166 12.50 -0.40 7.13
CA ASN A 166 11.50 -0.25 8.17
C ASN A 166 12.12 0.52 9.36
N PRO A 167 12.26 1.85 9.24
CA PRO A 167 13.03 2.66 10.17
C PRO A 167 12.37 2.82 11.55
N ILE A 168 11.09 2.47 11.67
CA ILE A 168 10.32 2.50 12.92
C ILE A 168 10.11 1.10 13.52
N GLY A 169 10.68 0.07 12.89
CA GLY A 169 10.57 -1.31 13.36
C GLY A 169 11.38 -1.58 14.63
N VAL A 170 11.49 -2.86 14.96
CA VAL A 170 12.20 -3.34 16.14
C VAL A 170 13.18 -4.46 15.78
N GLY A 171 14.20 -4.70 16.60
CA GLY A 171 15.13 -5.83 16.41
C GLY A 171 16.53 -5.47 15.91
N VAL A 172 16.80 -4.21 15.55
CA VAL A 172 18.17 -3.73 15.31
C VAL A 172 18.74 -3.13 16.60
N TYR A 173 19.78 -3.76 17.15
CA TYR A 173 20.45 -3.36 18.38
C TYR A 173 21.94 -3.10 18.17
N ALA A 174 22.47 -2.07 18.83
CA ALA A 174 23.87 -1.65 18.70
C ALA A 174 24.88 -2.63 19.34
N SER A 175 24.46 -3.45 20.30
CA SER A 175 25.31 -4.43 20.98
C SER A 175 24.49 -5.52 21.64
N ALA A 176 25.12 -6.64 22.00
CA ALA A 176 24.48 -7.67 22.84
C ALA A 176 24.01 -7.13 24.20
N ARG A 177 24.74 -6.15 24.76
CA ARG A 177 24.34 -5.49 26.00
C ARG A 177 23.06 -4.67 25.82
N ALA A 178 22.97 -3.91 24.73
CA ALA A 178 21.78 -3.12 24.40
C ALA A 178 20.57 -4.00 24.03
N ALA A 179 20.83 -5.20 23.52
CA ALA A 179 19.80 -6.17 23.19
C ALA A 179 19.27 -6.93 24.42
N SER A 180 20.04 -7.06 25.51
CA SER A 180 19.58 -7.78 26.71
C SER A 180 18.26 -7.18 27.22
N ASP A 181 17.25 -8.04 27.38
CA ASP A 181 15.88 -7.70 27.78
C ASP A 181 15.12 -6.79 26.79
N ALA A 182 15.72 -6.51 25.63
CA ALA A 182 15.09 -5.78 24.56
C ALA A 182 14.12 -6.69 23.76
N PRO A 183 13.04 -6.12 23.19
CA PRO A 183 12.04 -6.88 22.46
C PRO A 183 12.58 -7.56 21.19
N LEU A 184 11.84 -8.54 20.67
CA LEU A 184 12.01 -9.02 19.30
C LEU A 184 10.80 -8.58 18.45
N PRO A 185 10.96 -8.52 17.12
CA PRO A 185 9.81 -8.43 16.21
C PRO A 185 8.76 -9.47 16.53
N ASN A 186 7.48 -9.10 16.46
CA ASN A 186 6.40 -10.08 16.45
C ASN A 186 6.17 -10.62 15.04
N ILE A 187 6.36 -9.79 14.01
CA ILE A 187 6.04 -10.12 12.61
C ILE A 187 7.33 -10.49 11.89
N GLU A 188 7.44 -11.76 11.49
CA GLU A 188 8.62 -12.30 10.82
C GLU A 188 8.28 -12.93 9.46
N HIS A 189 9.27 -12.93 8.57
CA HIS A 189 9.17 -13.64 7.31
C HIS A 189 9.23 -15.17 7.55
N PRO A 190 8.27 -15.98 7.05
CA PRO A 190 8.22 -17.41 7.36
C PRO A 190 9.47 -18.22 6.95
N ALA A 191 10.21 -17.74 5.95
CA ALA A 191 11.45 -18.38 5.47
C ALA A 191 12.74 -17.80 6.09
N ALA A 192 12.63 -16.82 6.99
CA ALA A 192 13.79 -16.14 7.60
C ALA A 192 13.46 -15.74 9.05
N LEU A 193 13.16 -16.75 9.87
CA LEU A 193 12.85 -16.55 11.29
C LEU A 193 14.09 -16.11 12.08
N ILE A 194 13.90 -15.24 13.06
CA ILE A 194 14.98 -14.72 13.91
C ILE A 194 15.31 -15.75 14.98
N SER A 195 16.52 -16.31 14.90
CA SER A 195 17.07 -17.23 15.90
C SER A 195 18.29 -16.64 16.64
N GLU A 196 18.91 -15.60 16.08
CA GLU A 196 20.14 -14.99 16.60
C GLU A 196 20.09 -13.46 16.50
N LEU A 197 20.77 -12.77 17.43
CA LEU A 197 20.74 -11.30 17.54
C LEU A 197 21.16 -10.58 16.24
N TRP A 198 22.12 -11.14 15.53
CA TRP A 198 22.70 -10.52 14.33
C TRP A 198 21.95 -10.88 13.04
N SER A 199 20.83 -11.61 13.14
CA SER A 199 19.95 -11.86 12.00
C SER A 199 19.49 -10.54 11.39
N ARG A 200 19.43 -10.50 10.05
CA ARG A 200 18.95 -9.34 9.26
C ARG A 200 17.88 -9.80 8.26
N PRO A 201 16.75 -10.37 8.72
CA PRO A 201 15.70 -10.81 7.80
C PRO A 201 15.09 -9.61 7.06
N PRO A 202 14.42 -9.84 5.92
CA PRO A 202 13.60 -8.80 5.33
C PRO A 202 12.46 -8.40 6.27
N PRO A 203 12.20 -7.10 6.49
CA PRO A 203 10.98 -6.66 7.17
C PRO A 203 9.74 -7.16 6.42
N VAL A 204 8.72 -7.57 7.18
CA VAL A 204 7.43 -8.02 6.63
C VAL A 204 6.32 -7.23 7.28
N GLY A 205 5.42 -6.72 6.46
CA GLY A 205 4.23 -6.00 6.88
C GLY A 205 3.14 -6.13 5.83
N PHE A 206 1.98 -5.57 6.12
CA PHE A 206 0.83 -5.58 5.20
C PHE A 206 0.21 -4.20 4.99
N GLY A 207 0.57 -3.22 5.82
CA GLY A 207 0.16 -1.82 5.66
C GLY A 207 1.05 -1.04 4.68
N PRO A 208 0.74 0.24 4.44
CA PRO A 208 1.53 1.09 3.56
C PRO A 208 2.95 1.34 4.09
N ILE A 209 3.90 1.52 3.17
CA ILE A 209 5.30 1.88 3.40
C ILE A 209 5.45 3.39 3.28
N GLY A 210 6.13 4.04 4.22
CA GLY A 210 6.37 5.49 4.20
C GLY A 210 7.23 5.96 3.02
N ARG A 211 6.95 7.15 2.47
CA ARG A 211 7.71 7.74 1.33
C ARG A 211 9.20 7.87 1.57
N HIS A 212 9.59 8.12 2.82
CA HIS A 212 10.99 8.29 3.23
C HIS A 212 11.72 6.96 3.45
N TRP A 213 11.03 5.81 3.35
CA TRP A 213 11.63 4.50 3.58
C TRP A 213 12.33 4.03 2.31
N ARG A 214 13.41 3.25 2.45
CA ARG A 214 14.23 2.75 1.32
C ARG A 214 13.43 2.17 0.15
N PRO A 215 12.35 1.38 0.34
CA PRO A 215 11.61 0.79 -0.78
C PRO A 215 10.94 1.81 -1.69
N ARG A 216 10.72 3.04 -1.21
CA ARG A 216 10.11 4.14 -1.98
C ARG A 216 11.12 5.21 -2.34
N VAL A 217 11.87 5.73 -1.36
CA VAL A 217 12.81 6.84 -1.59
C VAL A 217 13.91 6.50 -2.60
N ALA A 218 14.22 5.22 -2.80
CA ALA A 218 15.13 4.78 -3.86
C ALA A 218 14.65 5.12 -5.29
N PHE A 219 13.37 5.46 -5.47
CA PHE A 219 12.75 5.86 -6.73
C PHE A 219 12.50 7.37 -6.84
N ALA A 220 12.89 8.15 -5.83
CA ALA A 220 12.64 9.60 -5.80
C ALA A 220 13.46 10.40 -6.84
N GLY A 221 14.49 9.78 -7.44
CA GLY A 221 15.42 10.47 -8.33
C GLY A 221 16.42 11.34 -7.57
N THR A 222 17.19 12.12 -8.33
CA THR A 222 18.34 12.88 -7.83
C THR A 222 18.02 14.37 -7.71
N TYR A 223 18.06 14.91 -6.49
CA TYR A 223 17.82 16.33 -6.19
C TYR A 223 19.14 17.07 -5.89
N ASP A 224 20.00 17.22 -6.89
CA ASP A 224 21.32 17.87 -6.77
C ASP A 224 21.31 19.34 -7.25
N GLU A 225 22.48 20.00 -7.26
CA GLU A 225 22.58 21.38 -7.74
C GLU A 225 22.22 21.54 -9.23
N SER A 226 22.41 20.51 -10.05
CA SER A 226 22.02 20.54 -11.46
C SER A 226 20.49 20.58 -11.57
N TRP A 227 19.80 19.77 -10.78
CA TRP A 227 18.35 19.83 -10.65
C TRP A 227 17.89 21.23 -10.19
N VAL A 228 18.52 21.81 -9.16
CA VAL A 228 18.18 23.16 -8.69
C VAL A 228 18.31 24.20 -9.81
N ARG A 229 19.39 24.17 -10.59
CA ARG A 229 19.66 25.16 -11.63
C ARG A 229 18.78 25.00 -12.87
N ASN A 230 18.46 23.77 -13.25
CA ASN A 230 17.95 23.47 -14.59
C ASN A 230 16.54 22.87 -14.63
N ARG A 231 16.03 22.34 -13.51
CA ARG A 231 14.79 21.55 -13.47
C ARG A 231 13.79 21.99 -12.41
N ALA A 232 14.26 22.49 -11.28
CA ALA A 232 13.39 22.96 -10.21
C ALA A 232 12.35 23.98 -10.74
N PRO A 233 11.07 23.91 -10.31
CA PRO A 233 10.53 23.05 -9.25
C PRO A 233 9.98 21.69 -9.72
N LEU A 234 10.22 21.27 -10.97
CA LEU A 234 9.70 20.00 -11.50
C LEU A 234 10.44 18.79 -10.90
N TRP A 235 9.85 17.61 -11.06
CA TRP A 235 10.46 16.34 -10.66
C TRP A 235 11.80 16.10 -11.39
N PRO A 236 12.77 15.43 -10.75
CA PRO A 236 14.01 15.00 -11.40
C PRO A 236 13.73 14.14 -12.65
N ASP A 237 14.64 14.20 -13.62
CA ASP A 237 14.51 13.42 -14.86
C ASP A 237 14.59 11.90 -14.62
N ASP A 238 15.32 11.48 -13.58
CA ASP A 238 15.46 10.11 -13.13
C ASP A 238 14.40 9.68 -12.09
N PHE A 239 13.37 10.51 -11.85
CA PHE A 239 12.23 10.12 -11.01
C PHE A 239 11.49 8.92 -11.61
N ASP A 240 11.25 7.92 -10.77
CA ASP A 240 10.54 6.70 -11.15
C ASP A 240 9.19 6.62 -10.43
N GLU A 241 8.11 6.49 -11.20
CA GLU A 241 6.73 6.48 -10.67
C GLU A 241 6.43 5.30 -9.73
N ARG A 242 7.31 4.29 -9.66
CA ARG A 242 7.28 3.27 -8.60
C ARG A 242 7.39 3.87 -7.21
N PHE A 243 7.91 5.09 -7.06
CA PHE A 243 7.84 5.88 -5.82
C PHE A 243 6.41 6.00 -5.25
N PHE A 244 5.38 6.01 -6.11
CA PHE A 244 3.98 6.13 -5.71
C PHE A 244 3.34 4.81 -5.25
N LEU A 245 4.02 3.66 -5.41
CA LEU A 245 3.60 2.41 -4.81
C LEU A 245 4.05 2.37 -3.35
N ALA A 246 3.10 2.13 -2.46
CA ALA A 246 3.31 2.04 -1.03
C ALA A 246 2.97 0.65 -0.46
N ALA A 247 2.46 -0.31 -1.24
CA ALA A 247 2.19 -1.64 -0.68
C ALA A 247 3.47 -2.36 -0.25
N ALA A 248 3.32 -3.26 0.73
CA ALA A 248 4.40 -4.15 1.12
C ALA A 248 4.84 -5.05 -0.05
N PRO A 249 6.10 -5.56 -0.05
CA PRO A 249 6.59 -6.45 -1.11
C PRO A 249 5.64 -7.62 -1.38
N GLY A 250 5.28 -7.83 -2.66
CA GLY A 250 4.33 -8.86 -3.10
C GLY A 250 2.86 -8.44 -3.11
N LEU A 251 2.54 -7.22 -2.68
CA LEU A 251 1.18 -6.68 -2.60
C LEU A 251 0.91 -5.49 -3.55
N SER A 252 1.78 -5.23 -4.53
CA SER A 252 1.46 -4.33 -5.66
C SER A 252 1.15 -5.15 -6.92
N ALA A 253 0.03 -4.87 -7.57
CA ALA A 253 -0.40 -5.50 -8.82
C ALA A 253 -0.12 -4.60 -10.03
N ILE A 254 0.68 -5.09 -10.96
CA ILE A 254 0.93 -4.47 -12.26
C ILE A 254 0.75 -5.56 -13.34
N PRO A 255 -0.19 -5.42 -14.29
CA PRO A 255 -1.14 -4.31 -14.45
C PRO A 255 -2.14 -4.20 -13.29
N HIS A 256 -2.84 -3.06 -13.22
CA HIS A 256 -3.87 -2.79 -12.22
C HIS A 256 -4.93 -3.90 -12.16
N LEU A 257 -5.43 -4.17 -10.95
CA LEU A 257 -6.60 -4.99 -10.72
C LEU A 257 -7.84 -4.34 -11.35
N ARG A 258 -8.84 -5.17 -11.68
CA ARG A 258 -10.08 -4.75 -12.36
C ARG A 258 -11.34 -4.99 -11.54
N GLY A 259 -11.22 -5.70 -10.42
CA GLY A 259 -12.34 -6.26 -9.68
C GLY A 259 -12.66 -7.67 -10.16
N GLY A 260 -13.26 -8.46 -9.26
CA GLY A 260 -13.50 -9.88 -9.44
C GLY A 260 -12.31 -10.76 -9.07
N GLU A 261 -11.12 -10.24 -8.77
CA GLU A 261 -10.01 -11.07 -8.34
C GLU A 261 -10.36 -11.82 -7.04
N PRO A 262 -9.96 -13.11 -6.91
CA PRO A 262 -10.19 -13.84 -5.67
C PRO A 262 -9.35 -13.23 -4.54
N VAL A 263 -9.98 -13.04 -3.39
CA VAL A 263 -9.33 -12.64 -2.15
C VAL A 263 -9.36 -13.82 -1.19
N ILE A 264 -8.21 -14.11 -0.58
CA ILE A 264 -8.06 -15.09 0.49
C ILE A 264 -7.24 -14.43 1.60
N MET A 265 -7.79 -14.45 2.82
CA MET A 265 -7.09 -14.02 4.03
C MET A 265 -7.18 -15.12 5.08
N SER A 266 -6.10 -15.36 5.80
CA SER A 266 -6.10 -16.30 6.92
C SER A 266 -5.25 -15.79 8.07
N GLY A 267 -5.61 -16.18 9.29
CA GLY A 267 -4.97 -15.72 10.51
C GLY A 267 -5.32 -14.30 10.91
N VAL A 268 -6.33 -13.68 10.29
CA VAL A 268 -6.74 -12.28 10.53
C VAL A 268 -8.13 -12.15 11.15
N ASP A 269 -8.75 -13.28 11.50
CA ASP A 269 -10.06 -13.36 12.16
C ASP A 269 -10.13 -14.64 13.02
N PRO A 270 -10.78 -14.60 14.21
CA PRO A 270 -10.86 -15.76 15.10
C PRO A 270 -11.70 -16.93 14.55
N GLY A 271 -12.67 -16.66 13.68
CA GLY A 271 -13.54 -17.62 13.00
C GLY A 271 -12.87 -18.35 11.82
N GLY A 272 -11.62 -18.00 11.49
CA GLY A 272 -10.83 -18.66 10.47
C GLY A 272 -10.47 -17.73 9.30
N GLY A 273 -10.43 -18.29 8.09
CA GLY A 273 -10.11 -17.50 6.90
C GLY A 273 -11.32 -16.77 6.33
N LEU A 274 -11.05 -15.67 5.62
CA LEU A 274 -12.01 -14.97 4.75
C LEU A 274 -11.69 -15.30 3.29
N GLY A 275 -12.72 -15.55 2.48
CA GLY A 275 -12.57 -15.79 1.06
C GLY A 275 -13.72 -15.22 0.27
N PHE A 276 -13.45 -14.36 -0.71
CA PHE A 276 -14.47 -13.70 -1.55
C PHE A 276 -13.86 -13.26 -2.90
N ARG A 277 -14.61 -12.50 -3.71
CA ARG A 277 -14.07 -11.84 -4.91
C ARG A 277 -14.20 -10.33 -4.75
N LEU A 278 -13.20 -9.58 -5.19
CA LEU A 278 -13.25 -8.12 -5.15
C LEU A 278 -14.52 -7.61 -5.89
N PRO A 279 -15.22 -6.61 -5.35
CA PRO A 279 -16.27 -5.91 -6.10
C PRO A 279 -15.71 -5.31 -7.39
N THR A 280 -16.52 -5.31 -8.45
CA THR A 280 -16.18 -4.63 -9.71
C THR A 280 -16.86 -3.26 -9.70
N VAL A 281 -16.08 -2.20 -9.48
CA VAL A 281 -16.56 -0.82 -9.48
C VAL A 281 -16.11 -0.15 -10.77
N ARG A 282 -17.08 0.33 -11.56
CA ARG A 282 -16.85 0.90 -12.90
C ARG A 282 -17.26 2.37 -12.91
N LEU A 283 -16.27 3.25 -12.84
CA LEU A 283 -16.50 4.69 -12.84
C LEU A 283 -15.89 5.34 -14.08
N SER A 284 -16.59 6.33 -14.62
CA SER A 284 -16.10 7.20 -15.68
C SER A 284 -16.09 8.65 -15.22
N CYS A 285 -15.01 9.33 -15.59
CA CYS A 285 -14.85 10.77 -15.48
C CYS A 285 -15.06 11.38 -16.87
N LYS A 286 -16.11 12.20 -17.04
CA LYS A 286 -16.39 12.96 -18.25
C LYS A 286 -16.03 14.41 -18.02
N SER A 287 -15.04 14.91 -18.75
CA SER A 287 -14.58 16.30 -18.65
C SER A 287 -14.95 17.07 -19.91
N VAL A 288 -15.62 18.19 -19.73
CA VAL A 288 -16.04 19.08 -20.83
C VAL A 288 -15.18 20.32 -20.82
N PHE A 289 -14.56 20.59 -21.97
CA PHE A 289 -13.76 21.77 -22.22
C PHE A 289 -14.43 22.62 -23.30
N LYS A 290 -13.96 23.86 -23.52
CA LYS A 290 -14.49 24.73 -24.59
C LYS A 290 -14.47 24.10 -25.99
N ARG A 291 -13.45 23.28 -26.29
CA ARG A 291 -13.22 22.73 -27.65
C ARG A 291 -13.15 21.20 -27.73
N ARG A 292 -13.25 20.50 -26.59
CA ARG A 292 -13.17 19.04 -26.54
C ARG A 292 -13.99 18.47 -25.40
N VAL A 293 -14.36 17.20 -25.53
CA VAL A 293 -14.92 16.40 -24.44
C VAL A 293 -14.06 15.17 -24.30
N GLU A 294 -13.64 14.90 -23.07
CA GLU A 294 -12.84 13.74 -22.73
C GLU A 294 -13.66 12.80 -21.82
N ARG A 295 -13.49 11.50 -22.01
CA ARG A 295 -14.06 10.47 -21.14
C ARG A 295 -12.97 9.49 -20.78
N VAL A 296 -12.66 9.40 -19.50
CA VAL A 296 -11.65 8.46 -19.00
C VAL A 296 -12.29 7.50 -18.00
N GLY A 297 -11.87 6.24 -18.05
CA GLY A 297 -12.19 5.25 -17.03
C GLY A 297 -11.30 5.44 -15.79
N MET A 298 -11.87 5.27 -14.60
CA MET A 298 -11.09 5.33 -13.36
C MET A 298 -10.40 3.98 -13.08
N ARG A 299 -9.12 4.01 -12.71
CA ARG A 299 -8.29 2.85 -12.37
C ARG A 299 -8.44 2.49 -10.90
N LEU A 300 -8.37 1.20 -10.56
CA LEU A 300 -8.30 0.73 -9.19
C LEU A 300 -6.87 0.89 -8.66
N ASP A 301 -6.60 1.97 -7.94
CA ASP A 301 -5.27 2.33 -7.44
C ASP A 301 -4.94 1.65 -6.10
N ALA A 302 -5.96 1.36 -5.28
CA ALA A 302 -5.76 0.66 -4.01
C ALA A 302 -6.93 -0.23 -3.58
N VAL A 303 -6.59 -1.31 -2.88
CA VAL A 303 -7.49 -2.20 -2.14
C VAL A 303 -7.07 -2.15 -0.68
N ILE A 304 -7.95 -1.68 0.20
CA ILE A 304 -7.69 -1.58 1.65
C ILE A 304 -8.60 -2.59 2.34
N LEU A 305 -8.00 -3.61 2.97
CA LEU A 305 -8.69 -4.66 3.71
C LEU A 305 -8.57 -4.39 5.20
N GLU A 306 -9.71 -4.26 5.88
CA GLU A 306 -9.78 -3.94 7.31
C GLU A 306 -10.66 -4.96 8.04
N PRO A 307 -10.18 -6.20 8.25
CA PRO A 307 -10.99 -7.27 8.84
C PRO A 307 -11.40 -7.01 10.29
N ASP A 308 -10.62 -6.24 11.05
CA ASP A 308 -10.98 -5.86 12.43
C ASP A 308 -12.19 -4.90 12.45
N GLU A 309 -12.29 -4.03 11.45
CA GLU A 309 -13.40 -3.10 11.21
C GLU A 309 -14.53 -3.70 10.36
N GLY A 310 -14.29 -4.85 9.72
CA GLY A 310 -15.25 -5.51 8.83
C GLY A 310 -15.45 -4.76 7.51
N SER A 311 -14.47 -4.01 7.02
CA SER A 311 -14.58 -3.18 5.81
C SER A 311 -13.54 -3.50 4.74
N LEU A 312 -13.93 -3.24 3.50
CA LEU A 312 -13.10 -3.23 2.29
C LEU A 312 -13.29 -1.91 1.58
N THR A 313 -12.20 -1.23 1.23
CA THR A 313 -12.25 0.02 0.46
C THR A 313 -11.50 -0.14 -0.84
N LEU A 314 -12.14 0.23 -1.95
CA LEU A 314 -11.53 0.35 -3.26
C LEU A 314 -11.30 1.83 -3.57
N ILE A 315 -10.06 2.21 -3.83
CA ILE A 315 -9.71 3.57 -4.27
C ILE A 315 -9.58 3.58 -5.78
N LEU A 316 -10.39 4.41 -6.44
CA LEU A 316 -10.36 4.59 -7.87
C LEU A 316 -9.82 5.97 -8.24
N ARG A 317 -8.97 6.07 -9.27
CA ARG A 317 -8.40 7.34 -9.75
C ARG A 317 -8.66 7.58 -11.22
N ALA A 318 -8.97 8.83 -11.57
CA ALA A 318 -8.73 9.39 -12.89
C ALA A 318 -7.89 10.66 -12.75
N THR A 319 -7.00 10.86 -13.72
CA THR A 319 -6.24 12.10 -13.87
C THR A 319 -6.67 12.75 -15.17
N VAL A 320 -7.08 14.02 -15.09
CA VAL A 320 -7.58 14.78 -16.25
C VAL A 320 -6.63 15.94 -16.52
N ALA A 321 -6.10 16.00 -17.74
CA ALA A 321 -5.29 17.12 -18.19
C ALA A 321 -6.16 18.35 -18.43
N LEU A 322 -5.94 19.41 -17.64
CA LEU A 322 -6.69 20.65 -17.74
C LEU A 322 -6.26 21.47 -18.97
N GLY A 323 -5.02 21.29 -19.41
CA GLY A 323 -4.40 22.08 -20.48
C GLY A 323 -4.14 23.52 -20.05
N ARG A 324 -3.57 24.34 -20.95
CA ARG A 324 -3.24 25.73 -20.64
C ARG A 324 -4.48 26.64 -20.72
N GLY A 325 -4.86 27.21 -19.58
CA GLY A 325 -5.75 28.36 -19.48
C GLY A 325 -7.24 28.04 -19.54
N GLY A 326 -7.91 28.04 -18.39
CA GLY A 326 -9.34 28.35 -18.21
C GLY A 326 -10.39 27.61 -19.06
N ASP A 327 -10.00 26.58 -19.82
CA ASP A 327 -10.85 25.93 -20.82
C ASP A 327 -11.70 24.80 -20.26
N HIS A 328 -11.40 24.33 -19.05
CA HIS A 328 -12.19 23.34 -18.33
C HIS A 328 -13.51 23.93 -17.84
N ASN A 329 -14.62 23.48 -18.42
CA ASN A 329 -15.96 23.92 -18.07
C ASN A 329 -16.52 23.16 -16.87
N TYR A 330 -16.49 21.82 -16.89
CA TYR A 330 -16.89 20.99 -15.76
C TYR A 330 -16.43 19.54 -15.96
N THR A 331 -16.37 18.79 -14.86
CA THR A 331 -16.17 17.34 -14.86
C THR A 331 -17.31 16.65 -14.11
N VAL A 332 -17.77 15.51 -14.62
CA VAL A 332 -18.75 14.65 -13.96
C VAL A 332 -18.16 13.25 -13.77
N VAL A 333 -18.20 12.76 -12.54
CA VAL A 333 -17.91 11.35 -12.20
C VAL A 333 -19.22 10.60 -12.08
N ARG A 334 -19.34 9.44 -12.73
CA ARG A 334 -20.52 8.58 -12.59
C ARG A 334 -20.17 7.09 -12.62
N ALA A 335 -21.07 6.30 -12.05
CA ALA A 335 -21.08 4.86 -12.28
C ALA A 335 -21.49 4.54 -13.73
N LEU A 336 -20.87 3.51 -14.28
CA LEU A 336 -21.24 2.91 -15.55
C LEU A 336 -22.19 1.74 -15.30
N GLU A 337 -23.19 1.61 -16.16
CA GLU A 337 -24.05 0.43 -16.20
C GLU A 337 -23.28 -0.78 -16.74
N ASP A 338 -23.74 -1.99 -16.42
CA ASP A 338 -23.05 -3.24 -16.80
C ASP A 338 -22.87 -3.39 -18.32
N TRP A 339 -23.80 -2.88 -19.11
CA TRP A 339 -23.78 -2.95 -20.58
C TRP A 339 -22.91 -1.88 -21.24
N GLU A 340 -22.50 -0.84 -20.51
CA GLU A 340 -21.64 0.21 -21.07
C GLU A 340 -20.23 -0.33 -21.27
N ALA A 341 -19.47 0.21 -22.24
CA ALA A 341 -18.04 -0.05 -22.32
C ALA A 341 -17.28 0.86 -21.34
N MET A 342 -16.22 0.33 -20.71
CA MET A 342 -15.30 1.19 -19.95
C MET A 342 -14.58 2.11 -20.95
N PRO A 343 -14.62 3.45 -20.77
CA PRO A 343 -13.83 4.35 -21.59
C PRO A 343 -12.33 4.03 -21.47
N GLU A 344 -11.54 4.58 -22.39
CA GLU A 344 -10.10 4.44 -22.32
C GLU A 344 -9.58 4.91 -20.95
N ILE A 345 -8.67 4.11 -20.42
CA ILE A 345 -7.97 4.41 -19.18
C ILE A 345 -6.71 5.14 -19.62
N ALA A 346 -6.57 6.42 -19.24
CA ALA A 346 -5.42 7.24 -19.65
C ALA A 346 -4.09 6.49 -19.36
N PRO A 347 -3.12 6.46 -20.28
CA PRO A 347 -1.87 5.75 -20.01
C PRO A 347 -1.20 6.31 -18.74
N VAL A 348 -0.56 5.41 -17.98
CA VAL A 348 0.41 5.83 -16.95
C VAL A 348 1.58 6.46 -17.71
N HIS A 349 1.92 7.71 -17.42
CA HIS A 349 3.05 8.38 -18.06
C HIS A 349 4.32 7.53 -17.79
N GLY A 350 5.06 7.15 -18.83
CA GLY A 350 6.27 6.35 -18.65
C GLY A 350 6.08 4.83 -18.50
N ALA A 351 5.03 4.24 -19.08
CA ALA A 351 5.03 2.80 -19.34
C ALA A 351 6.30 2.43 -20.13
N LEU A 352 7.28 1.84 -19.44
CA LEU A 352 8.48 1.29 -20.03
C LEU A 352 8.08 0.35 -21.16
N ASP A 353 8.53 0.67 -22.36
CA ASP A 353 8.49 -0.18 -23.53
C ASP A 353 9.32 -1.45 -23.24
N GLN A 354 8.70 -2.47 -22.64
CA GLN A 354 9.29 -3.81 -22.56
C GLN A 354 9.14 -4.46 -23.94
N GLY A 355 9.91 -3.97 -24.90
CA GLY A 355 9.57 -4.13 -26.30
C GLY A 355 10.69 -4.12 -27.31
N GLN A 356 11.98 -4.15 -26.94
CA GLN A 356 13.08 -4.52 -27.86
C GLN A 356 14.44 -4.59 -27.17
N GLY A 357 15.12 -5.74 -27.26
CA GLY A 357 16.49 -5.88 -26.75
C GLY A 357 17.06 -7.28 -26.59
N ALA A 358 16.36 -8.36 -27.00
CA ALA A 358 16.98 -9.68 -27.14
C ALA A 358 17.50 -9.87 -28.57
N ARG A 359 18.67 -9.30 -28.88
CA ARG A 359 19.48 -9.73 -30.03
C ARG A 359 20.96 -9.68 -29.66
N GLY A 360 21.52 -10.88 -29.49
CA GLY A 360 22.76 -11.32 -30.10
C GLY A 360 24.03 -10.54 -29.79
N GLY A 361 24.91 -11.15 -29.00
CA GLY A 361 26.30 -10.72 -28.87
C GLY A 361 27.15 -11.76 -28.16
N ALA A 362 27.35 -12.90 -28.81
CA ALA A 362 28.47 -13.79 -28.48
C ALA A 362 29.77 -13.09 -28.86
N TYR A 363 30.72 -12.98 -27.95
CA TYR A 363 32.14 -13.03 -28.28
C TYR A 363 32.89 -13.73 -27.15
N THR A 364 33.74 -14.64 -27.62
CA THR A 364 34.82 -15.44 -27.02
C THR A 364 35.52 -14.87 -25.80
#